data_AF-A0A3C0FB30-F1
#
_entry.id   AF-A0A3C0FB30-F1
#
_cell.length_a   1.000
_cell.length_b   1.000
_cell.length_c   1.000
_cell.angle_alpha   90.00
_cell.angle_beta   90.00
_cell.angle_gamma   90.00
#
_symmetry.space_group_name_H-M   'P 1'
#
loop_
_entity.id
_entity.type
_entity.pdbx_description
1 polymer ?
#
loop_
_entity_poly.entity_id
_entity_poly.type
_entity_poly.pdbx_seq_one_letter_code
_entity_poly.pdbx_strand_id
1 'polypeptide(L)'
;NAAVEETGSEAGEEPGPDDEEEDLPSLEREAHLAAGLIREMVGGSEPFRFYDTQLQAVRDVTYRDIVILMRATRERANAVIEVFRKLGIPSYAELGTGYFAAGEVEVALAMLRVIDNPRQDIPLAAVLRSPAVGLNPGELGRVRLQVRDGSFYDAVVAAARNPELGETAAKLAGFLYRLEGWRTAARRGPLSRLVWQVLEETRYYDYCGGMPGGAQRQANLRALYDRARQFDGFARPGLFRFLRFVERLRESQDLGTAPALGREEDVVRVMSVHKSKGLEFPVVLLLDAGKLFNRQGLQQDVLYHRRLGVGPRVVDADRRLKYPSLAHTAVSCRCRLEALAEEMRILYVAMTRAQERLILVGSCRGLERKRQRWAMASRLPGRCLPDAQLARATSWLDWLGPALVRVGALESMQGTLVPPGFANDAAACWKVSLSPLPGPVRHSSETPGDLGGLTWEAICRLQPPQLLPDPSPAAEIARRLEWTYPRLSLTGRAGKISVSELKRWHDPFREDGEDQSARPDLPARLPRFLADRGLGGLELGVATHAVIRHLDLEQPLDLEGLTRQLESMVQRELVLPAVAQAIAT
;
A
#
# COMPACT_ATOMS: atom_id res chain seq x y z
N ASN A 1 -45.55 -29.81 25.22
CA ASN A 1 -46.09 -29.77 23.85
C ASN A 1 -45.62 -28.51 23.16
N ALA A 2 -45.01 -28.70 21.98
CA ALA A 2 -44.30 -27.74 21.12
C ALA A 2 -42.92 -27.28 21.65
N ALA A 3 -41.95 -28.19 21.52
CA ALA A 3 -40.53 -27.85 21.37
C ALA A 3 -40.32 -27.15 20.03
N VAL A 4 -39.57 -26.04 20.02
CA VAL A 4 -39.03 -25.43 18.80
C VAL A 4 -37.55 -25.78 18.78
N GLU A 5 -37.18 -26.62 17.81
CA GLU A 5 -35.82 -27.03 17.50
C GLU A 5 -35.01 -25.81 17.04
N GLU A 6 -34.05 -25.38 17.85
CA GLU A 6 -32.92 -24.57 17.40
C GLU A 6 -31.90 -25.50 16.71
N THR A 7 -31.93 -25.53 15.39
CA THR A 7 -30.84 -26.08 14.58
C THR A 7 -30.26 -24.97 13.70
N GLY A 8 -28.93 -24.82 13.72
CA GLY A 8 -28.21 -23.98 12.76
C GLY A 8 -27.22 -23.00 13.38
N SER A 9 -26.07 -23.53 13.80
CA SER A 9 -24.84 -22.79 14.08
C SER A 9 -24.40 -21.96 12.86
N GLU A 10 -24.74 -20.68 12.80
CA GLU A 10 -24.00 -19.69 12.03
C GLU A 10 -22.78 -19.26 12.87
N ALA A 11 -21.68 -19.99 12.72
CA ALA A 11 -20.37 -19.51 13.14
C ALA A 11 -20.05 -18.27 12.31
N GLY A 12 -20.18 -17.09 12.93
CA GLY A 12 -19.66 -15.86 12.35
C GLY A 12 -18.14 -15.99 12.29
N GLU A 13 -17.58 -15.98 11.08
CA GLU A 13 -16.15 -15.80 10.87
C GLU A 13 -15.74 -14.48 11.53
N GLU A 14 -14.97 -14.61 12.62
CA GLU A 14 -14.31 -13.50 13.29
C GLU A 14 -13.20 -12.96 12.37
N PRO A 15 -13.05 -11.63 12.23
CA PRO A 15 -11.96 -11.10 11.43
C PRO A 15 -10.64 -11.37 12.16
N GLY A 16 -9.75 -12.14 11.52
CA GLY A 16 -8.40 -12.38 11.98
C GLY A 16 -7.49 -11.18 11.66
N PRO A 17 -6.29 -11.10 12.26
CA PRO A 17 -5.28 -10.11 11.87
C PRO A 17 -4.89 -10.20 10.39
N ASP A 18 -5.10 -11.36 9.75
CA ASP A 18 -4.83 -11.61 8.32
C ASP A 18 -5.83 -10.90 7.37
N ASP A 19 -7.01 -10.49 7.84
CA ASP A 19 -8.00 -9.82 6.98
C ASP A 19 -7.59 -8.38 6.62
N GLU A 20 -6.80 -7.70 7.46
CA GLU A 20 -6.29 -6.35 7.15
C GLU A 20 -5.24 -6.35 6.03
N GLU A 21 -4.43 -7.41 5.93
CA GLU A 21 -3.44 -7.59 4.85
C GLU A 21 -4.11 -7.95 3.52
N GLU A 22 -5.20 -8.73 3.53
CA GLU A 22 -5.97 -9.03 2.32
C GLU A 22 -6.84 -7.85 1.82
N ASP A 23 -7.20 -6.93 2.71
CA ASP A 23 -7.98 -5.72 2.41
C ASP A 23 -7.19 -4.62 1.68
N LEU A 24 -5.86 -4.72 1.63
CA LEU A 24 -4.99 -3.79 0.89
C LEU A 24 -4.97 -4.12 -0.62
N PRO A 25 -4.77 -5.39 -1.04
CA PRO A 25 -4.94 -5.81 -2.44
C PRO A 25 -6.31 -5.49 -3.03
N SER A 26 -7.38 -5.61 -2.24
CA SER A 26 -8.74 -5.29 -2.70
C SER A 26 -8.89 -3.78 -2.95
N LEU A 27 -8.37 -2.95 -2.05
CA LEU A 27 -8.35 -1.49 -2.19
C LEU A 27 -7.49 -1.02 -3.36
N GLU A 28 -6.33 -1.63 -3.59
CA GLU A 28 -5.49 -1.33 -4.76
C GLU A 28 -6.23 -1.58 -6.07
N ARG A 29 -7.01 -2.67 -6.14
CA ARG A 29 -7.86 -2.96 -7.31
C ARG A 29 -8.97 -1.93 -7.48
N GLU A 30 -9.62 -1.52 -6.39
CA GLU A 30 -10.60 -0.43 -6.43
C GLU A 30 -9.96 0.89 -6.89
N ALA A 31 -8.74 1.18 -6.45
CA ALA A 31 -7.97 2.34 -6.90
C ALA A 31 -7.62 2.24 -8.40
N HIS A 32 -7.26 1.08 -8.91
CA HIS A 32 -7.04 0.87 -10.35
C HIS A 32 -8.29 1.16 -11.18
N LEU A 33 -9.46 0.67 -10.73
CA LEU A 33 -10.74 0.96 -11.38
C LEU A 33 -11.05 2.46 -11.34
N ALA A 34 -10.88 3.09 -10.17
CA ALA A 34 -11.08 4.52 -10.00
C ALA A 34 -10.17 5.34 -10.91
N ALA A 35 -8.90 4.95 -11.02
CA ALA A 35 -7.93 5.60 -11.90
C ALA A 35 -8.32 5.49 -13.39
N GLY A 36 -8.84 4.33 -13.82
CA GLY A 36 -9.37 4.14 -15.17
C GLY A 36 -10.53 5.10 -15.48
N LEU A 37 -11.50 5.18 -14.57
CA LEU A 37 -12.65 6.08 -14.67
C LEU A 37 -12.22 7.56 -14.69
N ILE A 38 -11.24 7.94 -13.86
CA ILE A 38 -10.72 9.31 -13.82
C ILE A 38 -10.03 9.67 -15.15
N ARG A 39 -9.21 8.77 -15.70
CA ARG A 39 -8.55 9.00 -17.00
C ARG A 39 -9.55 9.14 -18.14
N GLU A 40 -10.60 8.31 -18.16
CA GLU A 40 -11.67 8.41 -19.15
C GLU A 40 -12.40 9.75 -19.04
N MET A 41 -12.69 10.20 -17.82
CA MET A 41 -13.38 11.48 -17.60
C MET A 41 -12.54 12.71 -17.97
N VAL A 42 -11.24 12.72 -17.66
CA VAL A 42 -10.36 13.88 -17.88
C VAL A 42 -9.75 13.91 -19.29
N GLY A 43 -9.44 12.75 -19.86
CA GLY A 43 -8.67 12.64 -21.12
C GLY A 43 -9.20 11.61 -22.12
N GLY A 44 -10.42 11.10 -21.94
CA GLY A 44 -11.08 10.25 -22.93
C GLY A 44 -11.44 11.00 -24.22
N SER A 45 -11.87 10.25 -25.23
CA SER A 45 -12.33 10.81 -26.53
C SER A 45 -13.50 11.78 -26.38
N GLU A 46 -14.30 11.62 -25.33
CA GLU A 46 -15.32 12.57 -24.89
C GLU A 46 -15.11 12.87 -23.39
N PRO A 47 -14.38 13.95 -23.03
CA PRO A 47 -14.18 14.30 -21.64
C PRO A 47 -15.52 14.69 -20.98
N PHE A 48 -15.65 14.38 -19.69
CA PHE A 48 -16.86 14.71 -18.95
C PHE A 48 -16.98 16.23 -18.79
N ARG A 49 -18.13 16.77 -19.19
CA ARG A 49 -18.45 18.21 -19.12
C ARG A 49 -19.56 18.45 -18.12
N PHE A 50 -19.41 19.51 -17.34
CA PHE A 50 -20.44 19.94 -16.40
C PHE A 50 -20.59 21.47 -16.40
N TYR A 51 -21.71 21.94 -15.87
CA TYR A 51 -21.99 23.37 -15.76
C TYR A 51 -21.37 23.92 -14.47
N ASP A 52 -20.33 24.72 -14.60
CA ASP A 52 -19.71 25.36 -13.44
C ASP A 52 -20.50 26.60 -13.05
N THR A 53 -21.18 26.54 -11.90
CA THR A 53 -22.02 27.64 -11.39
C THR A 53 -21.23 28.91 -11.06
N GLN A 54 -19.94 28.79 -10.74
CA GLN A 54 -19.07 29.94 -10.43
C GLN A 54 -18.60 30.64 -11.70
N LEU A 55 -18.30 29.86 -12.75
CA LEU A 55 -17.85 30.38 -14.05
C LEU A 55 -19.01 30.65 -15.02
N GLN A 56 -20.23 30.25 -14.64
CA GLN A 56 -21.45 30.30 -15.45
C GLN A 56 -21.28 29.71 -16.87
N ALA A 57 -20.44 28.70 -17.01
CA ALA A 57 -20.08 28.09 -18.29
C ALA A 57 -19.95 26.58 -18.18
N VAL A 58 -20.17 25.89 -19.31
CA VAL A 58 -19.86 24.47 -19.43
C VAL A 58 -18.36 24.33 -19.65
N ARG A 59 -17.70 23.52 -18.83
CA ARG A 59 -16.27 23.22 -18.98
C ARG A 59 -15.97 21.74 -18.80
N ASP A 60 -14.81 21.34 -19.33
CA ASP A 60 -14.27 20.01 -19.14
C ASP A 60 -13.85 19.81 -17.68
N VAL A 61 -14.02 18.58 -17.19
CA VAL A 61 -13.60 18.19 -15.85
C VAL A 61 -12.08 18.16 -15.75
N THR A 62 -11.57 18.70 -14.65
CA THR A 62 -10.14 18.73 -14.32
C THR A 62 -9.91 17.91 -13.05
N TYR A 63 -8.65 17.54 -12.75
CA TYR A 63 -8.36 16.70 -11.57
C TYR A 63 -8.82 17.33 -10.25
N ARG A 64 -8.79 18.67 -10.14
CA ARG A 64 -9.32 19.41 -8.97
C ARG A 64 -10.80 19.23 -8.70
N ASP A 65 -11.59 18.86 -9.71
CA ASP A 65 -13.05 18.70 -9.59
C ASP A 65 -13.44 17.32 -9.05
N ILE A 66 -12.45 16.43 -8.94
CA ILE A 66 -12.62 15.04 -8.56
C ILE A 66 -12.15 14.84 -7.13
N VAL A 67 -13.03 14.31 -6.28
CA VAL A 67 -12.69 13.89 -4.92
C VAL A 67 -12.91 12.39 -4.74
N ILE A 68 -12.00 11.79 -3.98
CA ILE A 68 -12.11 10.44 -3.45
C ILE A 68 -12.43 10.52 -1.97
N LEU A 69 -13.58 9.98 -1.61
CA LEU A 69 -14.03 9.85 -0.23
C LEU A 69 -13.82 8.43 0.25
N MET A 70 -13.31 8.31 1.47
CA MET A 70 -13.15 7.04 2.17
C MET A 70 -13.67 7.15 3.60
N ARG A 71 -14.20 6.06 4.17
CA ARG A 71 -14.57 6.03 5.59
C ARG A 71 -13.35 6.21 6.48
N ALA A 72 -12.35 5.37 6.26
CA ALA A 72 -11.09 5.36 6.99
C ALA A 72 -9.96 5.74 6.02
N THR A 73 -9.26 6.84 6.31
CA THR A 73 -8.14 7.31 5.48
C THR A 73 -6.78 6.84 5.97
N ARG A 74 -6.72 6.34 7.20
CA ARG A 74 -5.47 5.93 7.83
C ARG A 74 -4.87 4.74 7.09
N GLU A 75 -3.62 4.89 6.65
CA GLU A 75 -2.81 3.93 5.85
C GLU A 75 -3.37 3.61 4.45
N ARG A 76 -4.69 3.49 4.31
CA ARG A 76 -5.41 3.19 3.05
C ARG A 76 -5.32 4.31 2.01
N ALA A 77 -5.35 5.57 2.43
CA ALA A 77 -5.21 6.70 1.48
C ALA A 77 -3.84 6.69 0.78
N ASN A 78 -2.79 6.19 1.44
CA ASN A 78 -1.45 6.08 0.83
C ASN A 78 -1.42 5.04 -0.29
N ALA A 79 -2.09 3.90 -0.10
CA ALA A 79 -2.20 2.87 -1.13
C ALA A 79 -2.88 3.42 -2.40
N VAL A 80 -3.98 4.16 -2.24
CA VAL A 80 -4.69 4.81 -3.36
C VAL A 80 -3.78 5.82 -4.07
N ILE A 81 -3.09 6.69 -3.32
CA ILE A 81 -2.15 7.67 -3.90
C ILE A 81 -1.01 6.97 -4.65
N GLU A 82 -0.49 5.87 -4.12
CA GLU A 82 0.61 5.16 -4.75
C GLU A 82 0.18 4.58 -6.12
N VAL A 83 -1.00 3.97 -6.19
CA VAL A 83 -1.58 3.51 -7.46
C VAL A 83 -1.76 4.68 -8.42
N PHE A 84 -2.29 5.80 -7.94
CA PHE A 84 -2.51 6.99 -8.78
C PHE A 84 -1.22 7.58 -9.30
N ARG A 85 -0.18 7.64 -8.45
CA ARG A 85 1.17 8.07 -8.81
C ARG A 85 1.76 7.17 -9.90
N LYS A 86 1.64 5.84 -9.77
CA LYS A 86 2.08 4.87 -10.79
C LYS A 86 1.36 5.07 -12.12
N LEU A 87 0.09 5.49 -12.06
CA LEU A 87 -0.76 5.78 -13.22
C LEU A 87 -0.71 7.25 -13.67
N GLY A 88 0.23 8.06 -13.17
CA GLY A 88 0.38 9.45 -13.60
C GLY A 88 -0.82 10.36 -13.28
N ILE A 89 -1.70 9.97 -12.36
CA ILE A 89 -2.81 10.80 -11.88
C ILE A 89 -2.29 11.67 -10.73
N PRO A 90 -2.26 13.01 -10.89
CA PRO A 90 -1.83 13.90 -9.82
C PRO A 90 -2.85 13.82 -8.68
N SER A 91 -2.39 13.43 -7.50
CA SER A 91 -3.28 13.18 -6.36
C SER A 91 -2.67 13.61 -5.04
N TYR A 92 -3.55 14.02 -4.13
CA TYR A 92 -3.19 14.56 -2.84
C TYR A 92 -4.15 14.05 -1.76
N ALA A 93 -3.60 13.55 -0.65
CA ALA A 93 -4.38 13.25 0.55
C ALA A 93 -3.98 14.20 1.65
N GLU A 94 -4.98 14.73 2.34
CA GLU A 94 -4.78 15.37 3.63
C GLU A 94 -4.69 14.27 4.70
N LEU A 95 -3.57 13.55 4.68
CA LEU A 95 -3.26 12.51 5.65
C LEU A 95 -3.30 13.13 7.04
N GLY A 96 -4.06 12.55 7.98
CA GLY A 96 -4.02 12.91 9.40
C GLY A 96 -2.93 12.17 10.18
N THR A 97 -2.17 11.30 9.50
CA THR A 97 -1.18 10.37 10.06
C THR A 97 0.03 10.29 9.15
N GLY A 98 1.20 9.94 9.69
CA GLY A 98 2.39 9.63 8.89
C GLY A 98 3.34 10.82 8.65
N TYR A 99 3.03 12.02 9.13
CA TYR A 99 3.96 13.17 9.08
C TYR A 99 5.34 12.83 9.66
N PHE A 100 5.36 12.19 10.83
CA PHE A 100 6.61 11.80 11.49
C PHE A 100 7.30 10.58 10.90
N ALA A 101 6.63 9.85 10.01
CA ALA A 101 7.20 8.73 9.25
C ALA A 101 7.77 9.19 7.89
N ALA A 102 7.52 10.46 7.49
CA ALA A 102 8.11 11.00 6.29
C ALA A 102 9.63 11.10 6.45
N GLY A 103 10.39 10.50 5.52
CA GLY A 103 11.85 10.37 5.64
C GLY A 103 12.58 11.71 5.86
N GLU A 104 12.11 12.80 5.24
CA GLU A 104 12.68 14.13 5.46
C GLU A 104 12.43 14.67 6.88
N VAL A 105 11.28 14.35 7.47
CA VAL A 105 10.95 14.74 8.84
C VAL A 105 11.73 13.89 9.83
N GLU A 106 11.89 12.59 9.57
CA GLU A 106 12.69 11.70 10.41
C GLU A 106 14.16 12.14 10.48
N VAL A 107 14.77 12.49 9.34
CA VAL A 107 16.14 12.99 9.28
C VAL A 107 16.26 14.33 9.98
N ALA A 108 15.32 15.27 9.76
CA ALA A 108 15.33 16.56 10.45
C ALA A 108 15.18 16.40 11.98
N LEU A 109 14.31 15.50 12.45
CA LEU A 109 14.19 15.16 13.87
C LEU A 109 15.44 14.46 14.41
N ALA A 110 16.10 13.62 13.61
CA ALA A 110 17.36 13.01 13.98
C ALA A 110 18.47 14.05 14.16
N MET A 111 18.54 15.08 13.30
CA MET A 111 19.46 16.21 13.48
C MET A 111 19.21 16.93 14.80
N LEU A 112 17.95 17.26 15.10
CA LEU A 112 17.57 17.90 16.35
C LEU A 112 17.90 17.04 17.58
N ARG A 113 17.69 15.72 17.50
CA ARG A 113 18.07 14.75 18.54
C ARG A 113 19.58 14.71 18.79
N VAL A 114 20.39 14.70 17.72
CA VAL A 114 21.85 14.73 17.82
C VAL A 114 22.35 16.07 18.39
N ILE A 115 21.69 17.18 18.05
CA ILE A 115 21.97 18.49 18.65
C ILE A 115 21.64 18.49 20.14
N ASP A 116 20.56 17.84 20.59
CA ASP A 116 20.24 17.71 22.02
C ASP A 116 21.26 16.80 22.73
N ASN A 117 21.41 15.57 22.24
CA ASN A 117 22.30 14.56 22.78
C ASN A 117 22.99 13.75 21.65
N PRO A 118 24.29 13.96 21.41
CA PRO A 118 25.00 13.29 20.32
C PRO A 118 25.33 11.82 20.64
N ARG A 119 25.19 11.37 21.90
CA ARG A 119 25.43 9.98 22.31
C ARG A 119 24.24 9.06 22.02
N GLN A 120 23.46 9.37 20.98
CA GLN A 120 22.37 8.54 20.49
C GLN A 120 22.78 7.93 19.14
N ASP A 121 23.15 6.65 19.16
CA ASP A 121 23.78 5.97 18.02
C ASP A 121 22.91 5.98 16.75
N ILE A 122 21.60 5.70 16.87
CA ILE A 122 20.68 5.63 15.72
C ILE A 122 20.46 7.02 15.09
N PRO A 123 20.06 8.08 15.83
CA PRO A 123 19.98 9.42 15.27
C PRO A 123 21.29 9.90 14.66
N LEU A 124 22.43 9.64 15.32
CA LEU A 124 23.75 10.02 14.80
C LEU A 124 24.06 9.34 13.47
N ALA A 125 23.86 8.02 13.38
CA ALA A 125 24.06 7.28 12.15
C ALA A 125 23.11 7.73 11.02
N ALA A 126 21.85 8.04 11.35
CA ALA A 126 20.88 8.57 10.39
C ALA A 126 21.34 9.91 9.80
N VAL A 127 21.82 10.84 10.65
CA VAL A 127 22.33 12.14 10.20
C VAL A 127 23.60 11.99 9.37
N LEU A 128 24.54 11.14 9.78
CA LEU A 128 25.80 10.91 9.05
C LEU A 128 25.56 10.27 7.67
N ARG A 129 24.59 9.36 7.56
CA ARG A 129 24.19 8.76 6.27
C ARG A 129 23.39 9.72 5.40
N SER A 130 22.69 10.68 6.01
CA SER A 130 21.84 11.61 5.28
C SER A 130 22.65 12.51 4.33
N PRO A 131 22.02 13.10 3.30
CA PRO A 131 22.66 14.06 2.38
C PRO A 131 23.33 15.26 3.06
N ALA A 132 23.01 15.55 4.33
CA ALA A 132 23.65 16.63 5.09
C ALA A 132 25.14 16.38 5.42
N VAL A 133 25.56 15.11 5.45
CA VAL A 133 26.97 14.70 5.67
C VAL A 133 27.43 13.74 4.57
N GLY A 134 26.60 12.78 4.18
CA GLY A 134 26.80 11.95 3.00
C GLY A 134 27.79 10.79 3.16
N LEU A 135 27.83 10.15 4.34
CA LEU A 135 28.63 8.93 4.54
C LEU A 135 27.93 7.71 3.93
N ASN A 136 28.68 6.90 3.21
CA ASN A 136 28.20 5.61 2.73
C ASN A 136 28.33 4.50 3.82
N PRO A 137 27.69 3.33 3.65
CA PRO A 137 27.74 2.25 4.64
C PRO A 137 29.16 1.75 4.95
N GLY A 138 30.05 1.74 3.96
CA GLY A 138 31.45 1.35 4.15
C GLY A 138 32.23 2.35 5.00
N GLU A 139 32.00 3.65 4.80
CA GLU A 139 32.55 4.72 5.61
C GLU A 139 32.05 4.64 7.06
N LEU A 140 30.76 4.42 7.28
CA LEU A 140 30.21 4.22 8.63
C LEU A 140 30.85 3.02 9.35
N GLY A 141 31.10 1.92 8.63
CA GLY A 141 31.85 0.78 9.15
C GLY A 141 33.27 1.16 9.57
N ARG A 142 34.00 1.90 8.72
CA ARG A 142 35.36 2.39 9.04
C ARG A 142 35.39 3.32 10.24
N VAL A 143 34.36 4.14 10.43
CA VAL A 143 34.19 4.98 11.62
C VAL A 143 34.04 4.11 12.86
N ARG A 144 33.14 3.11 12.84
CA ARG A 144 32.96 2.19 13.98
C ARG A 144 34.23 1.41 14.30
N LEU A 145 35.08 1.11 13.33
CA LEU A 145 36.35 0.42 13.58
C LEU A 145 37.37 1.24 14.39
N GLN A 146 37.23 2.57 14.46
CA GLN A 146 38.13 3.41 15.26
C GLN A 146 37.92 3.21 16.76
N VAL A 147 36.67 2.98 17.17
CA VAL A 147 36.30 2.69 18.55
C VAL A 147 35.16 1.66 18.52
N ARG A 148 35.51 0.40 18.78
CA ARG A 148 34.57 -0.72 18.70
C ARG A 148 33.56 -0.70 19.85
N ASP A 149 34.03 -0.39 21.06
CA ASP A 149 33.24 -0.42 22.28
C ASP A 149 32.78 0.99 22.69
N GLY A 150 31.55 1.11 23.19
CA GLY A 150 30.98 2.40 23.62
C GLY A 150 30.15 3.10 22.54
N SER A 151 29.89 4.40 22.75
CA SER A 151 28.94 5.14 21.91
C SER A 151 29.51 5.42 20.52
N PHE A 152 28.64 5.44 19.51
CA PHE A 152 29.06 5.75 18.14
C PHE A 152 29.65 7.15 18.01
N TYR A 153 29.26 8.07 18.88
CA TYR A 153 29.84 9.40 18.95
C TYR A 153 31.34 9.39 19.26
N ASP A 154 31.79 8.54 20.18
CA ASP A 154 33.22 8.44 20.52
C ASP A 154 34.02 7.93 19.31
N ALA A 155 33.45 6.99 18.54
CA ALA A 155 34.02 6.51 17.27
C ALA A 155 34.10 7.62 16.21
N VAL A 156 33.07 8.47 16.11
CA VAL A 156 33.06 9.64 15.22
C VAL A 156 34.14 10.65 15.59
N VAL A 157 34.32 10.96 16.89
CA VAL A 157 35.37 11.88 17.35
C VAL A 157 36.76 11.32 17.06
N ALA A 158 36.98 10.02 17.28
CA ALA A 158 38.24 9.36 16.94
C ALA A 158 38.50 9.38 15.42
N ALA A 159 37.48 9.04 14.62
CA ALA A 159 37.56 9.03 13.17
C ALA A 159 37.85 10.42 12.58
N ALA A 160 37.27 11.49 13.14
CA ALA A 160 37.53 12.85 12.70
C ALA A 160 38.98 13.30 12.92
N ARG A 161 39.70 12.66 13.85
CA ARG A 161 41.12 12.94 14.16
C ARG A 161 42.07 11.99 13.44
N ASN A 162 41.57 10.96 12.76
CA ASN A 162 42.41 10.00 12.05
C ASN A 162 42.59 10.43 10.58
N PRO A 163 43.77 10.96 10.20
CA PRO A 163 44.02 11.39 8.81
C PRO A 163 44.00 10.23 7.80
N GLU A 164 44.18 8.97 8.23
CA GLU A 164 44.14 7.80 7.35
C GLU A 164 42.76 7.56 6.71
N LEU A 165 41.70 8.12 7.31
CA LEU A 165 40.34 8.04 6.77
C LEU A 165 40.07 9.10 5.68
N GLY A 166 41.04 9.97 5.38
CA GLY A 166 40.99 10.91 4.24
C GLY A 166 39.75 11.80 4.24
N GLU A 167 38.98 11.73 3.16
CA GLU A 167 37.76 12.52 2.96
C GLU A 167 36.71 12.27 4.07
N THR A 168 36.60 11.04 4.57
CA THR A 168 35.66 10.70 5.64
C THR A 168 36.02 11.47 6.92
N ALA A 169 37.31 11.56 7.29
CA ALA A 169 37.74 12.35 8.45
C ALA A 169 37.41 13.84 8.28
N ALA A 170 37.62 14.40 7.10
CA ALA A 170 37.31 15.80 6.80
C ALA A 170 35.79 16.09 6.92
N LYS A 171 34.93 15.22 6.37
CA LYS A 171 33.47 15.30 6.51
C LYS A 171 33.04 15.29 7.98
N LEU A 172 33.62 14.38 8.78
CA LEU A 172 33.31 14.26 10.20
C LEU A 172 33.80 15.45 11.01
N ALA A 173 34.99 15.98 10.74
CA ALA A 173 35.51 17.18 11.38
C ALA A 173 34.61 18.40 11.11
N GLY A 174 34.20 18.59 9.84
CA GLY A 174 33.26 19.65 9.47
C GLY A 174 31.87 19.47 10.11
N PHE A 175 31.38 18.23 10.21
CA PHE A 175 30.14 17.93 10.92
C PHE A 175 30.24 18.26 12.42
N LEU A 176 31.30 17.84 13.12
CA LEU A 176 31.50 18.10 14.54
C LEU A 176 31.60 19.60 14.84
N TYR A 177 32.27 20.36 13.96
CA TYR A 177 32.34 21.82 14.07
C TYR A 177 30.95 22.47 13.98
N ARG A 178 30.15 22.11 12.97
CA ARG A 178 28.76 22.60 12.82
C ARG A 178 27.88 22.17 13.99
N LEU A 179 28.02 20.94 14.45
CA LEU A 179 27.26 20.40 15.59
C LEU A 179 27.47 21.22 16.86
N GLU A 180 28.70 21.62 17.18
CA GLU A 180 28.95 22.47 18.36
C GLU A 180 28.34 23.88 18.19
N GLY A 181 28.35 24.42 16.97
CA GLY A 181 27.64 25.64 16.61
C GLY A 181 26.14 25.54 16.88
N TRP A 182 25.49 24.49 16.37
CA TRP A 182 24.06 24.23 16.57
C TRP A 182 23.71 23.98 18.04
N ARG A 183 24.56 23.25 18.78
CA ARG A 183 24.41 23.04 20.24
C ARG A 183 24.46 24.35 21.01
N THR A 184 25.28 25.29 20.56
CA THR A 184 25.35 26.63 21.14
C THR A 184 24.13 27.48 20.79
N ALA A 185 23.66 27.43 19.55
CA ALA A 185 22.45 28.13 19.12
C ALA A 185 21.20 27.63 19.85
N ALA A 186 21.06 26.31 20.04
CA ALA A 186 19.96 25.68 20.77
C ALA A 186 19.81 26.16 22.23
N ARG A 187 20.90 26.67 22.83
CA ARG A 187 20.93 27.20 24.20
C ARG A 187 20.61 28.70 24.30
N ARG A 188 20.66 29.44 23.18
CA ARG A 188 20.70 30.92 23.17
C ARG A 188 19.55 31.59 22.43
N GLY A 189 18.68 30.85 21.77
CA GLY A 189 17.64 31.44 20.92
C GLY A 189 16.39 30.59 20.80
N PRO A 190 15.38 31.10 20.05
CA PRO A 190 14.16 30.36 19.75
C PRO A 190 14.48 29.12 18.92
N LEU A 191 13.70 28.07 19.14
CA LEU A 191 13.89 26.78 18.48
C LEU A 191 13.59 26.87 17.00
N SER A 192 12.57 27.63 16.58
CA SER A 192 12.26 27.85 15.16
C SER A 192 13.48 28.33 14.38
N ARG A 193 14.26 29.25 14.96
CA ARG A 193 15.50 29.75 14.35
C ARG A 193 16.55 28.64 14.22
N LEU A 194 16.72 27.81 15.25
CA LEU A 194 17.63 26.65 15.19
C LEU A 194 17.21 25.69 14.07
N VAL A 195 15.93 25.36 13.98
CA VAL A 195 15.40 24.45 12.95
C VAL A 195 15.71 25.00 11.56
N TRP A 196 15.41 26.28 11.30
CA TRP A 196 15.68 26.89 9.99
C TRP A 196 17.18 26.97 9.69
N GLN A 197 17.98 27.37 10.67
CA GLN A 197 19.45 27.45 10.54
C GLN A 197 20.05 26.09 10.16
N VAL A 198 19.64 25.00 10.81
CA VAL A 198 20.12 23.65 10.49
C VAL A 198 19.74 23.27 9.06
N LEU A 199 18.48 23.47 8.66
CA LEU A 199 18.00 23.14 7.31
C LEU A 199 18.74 23.90 6.20
N GLU A 200 19.07 25.16 6.44
CA GLU A 200 19.78 26.05 5.52
C GLU A 200 21.28 25.71 5.45
N GLU A 201 21.98 25.59 6.58
CA GLU A 201 23.41 25.29 6.63
C GLU A 201 23.77 23.89 6.12
N THR A 202 22.84 22.93 6.24
CA THR A 202 23.01 21.60 5.64
C THR A 202 22.50 21.50 4.21
N ARG A 203 21.88 22.57 3.67
CA ARG A 203 21.19 22.56 2.37
C ARG A 203 20.13 21.46 2.24
N TYR A 204 19.62 20.97 3.38
CA TYR A 204 18.74 19.80 3.39
C TYR A 204 17.34 20.14 2.85
N TYR A 205 16.88 21.36 3.09
CA TYR A 205 15.62 21.86 2.53
C TYR A 205 15.65 21.95 1.00
N ASP A 206 16.74 22.48 0.44
CA ASP A 206 16.95 22.61 -1.00
C ASP A 206 17.11 21.22 -1.65
N TYR A 207 17.91 20.35 -1.03
CA TYR A 207 18.10 18.97 -1.48
C TYR A 207 16.76 18.23 -1.57
N CYS A 208 15.94 18.30 -0.53
CA CYS A 208 14.62 17.66 -0.53
C CYS A 208 13.70 18.23 -1.61
N GLY A 209 13.84 19.52 -1.95
CA GLY A 209 13.10 20.15 -3.05
C GLY A 209 13.46 19.61 -4.44
N GLY A 210 14.70 19.17 -4.64
CA GLY A 210 15.16 18.56 -5.89
C GLY A 210 14.81 17.08 -6.06
N MET A 211 14.23 16.44 -5.04
CA MET A 211 13.85 15.02 -5.08
C MET A 211 12.45 14.80 -5.67
N PRO A 212 12.10 13.56 -6.07
CA PRO A 212 10.71 13.21 -6.37
C PRO A 212 9.76 13.56 -5.22
N GLY A 213 8.69 14.28 -5.55
CA GLY A 213 7.74 14.84 -4.57
C GLY A 213 8.30 16.02 -3.76
N GLY A 214 9.31 16.74 -4.27
CA GLY A 214 10.06 17.75 -3.52
C GLY A 214 9.21 18.86 -2.92
N ALA A 215 8.15 19.31 -3.60
CA ALA A 215 7.20 20.28 -3.05
C ALA A 215 6.57 19.80 -1.73
N GLN A 216 6.16 18.52 -1.65
CA GLN A 216 5.60 17.93 -0.43
C GLN A 216 6.65 17.77 0.67
N ARG A 217 7.86 17.36 0.31
CA ARG A 217 8.97 17.24 1.27
C ARG A 217 9.32 18.58 1.88
N GLN A 218 9.41 19.62 1.06
CA GLN A 218 9.63 20.98 1.54
C GLN A 218 8.47 21.49 2.41
N ALA A 219 7.22 21.19 2.05
CA ALA A 219 6.07 21.52 2.91
C ALA A 219 6.14 20.83 4.26
N ASN A 220 6.55 19.55 4.30
CA ASN A 220 6.73 18.81 5.54
C ASN A 220 7.81 19.44 6.44
N LEU A 221 8.93 19.89 5.86
CA LEU A 221 10.00 20.59 6.57
C LEU A 221 9.56 21.99 7.05
N ARG A 222 8.86 22.77 6.23
CA ARG A 222 8.26 24.07 6.65
C ARG A 222 7.32 23.88 7.83
N ALA A 223 6.51 22.83 7.81
CA ALA A 223 5.61 22.53 8.90
C ALA A 223 6.32 22.06 10.18
N LEU A 224 7.56 21.54 10.09
CA LEU A 224 8.38 21.29 11.27
C LEU A 224 8.81 22.62 11.90
N TYR A 225 9.26 23.56 11.07
CA TYR A 225 9.60 24.92 11.47
C TYR A 225 8.41 25.66 12.08
N ASP A 226 7.23 25.61 11.45
CA ASP A 226 6.03 26.27 11.98
C ASP A 226 5.60 25.70 13.33
N ARG A 227 5.72 24.38 13.53
CA ARG A 227 5.48 23.75 14.83
C ARG A 227 6.50 24.20 15.88
N ALA A 228 7.78 24.29 15.51
CA ALA A 228 8.80 24.84 16.40
C ALA A 228 8.48 26.30 16.76
N ARG A 229 7.99 27.09 15.80
CA ARG A 229 7.59 28.49 16.02
C ARG A 229 6.37 28.61 16.93
N GLN A 230 5.38 27.74 16.78
CA GLN A 230 4.26 27.65 17.72
C GLN A 230 4.74 27.24 19.12
N PHE A 231 5.72 26.33 19.19
CA PHE A 231 6.29 25.87 20.45
C PHE A 231 7.10 26.94 21.20
N ASP A 232 7.73 27.86 20.46
CA ASP A 232 8.45 29.01 21.03
C ASP A 232 7.54 29.93 21.84
N GLY A 233 6.22 29.94 21.58
CA GLY A 233 5.23 30.71 22.32
C GLY A 233 4.89 30.17 23.73
N PHE A 234 5.34 28.97 24.10
CA PHE A 234 5.11 28.41 25.43
C PHE A 234 6.09 28.99 26.47
N ALA A 235 5.65 29.08 27.74
CA ALA A 235 6.38 29.77 28.82
C ALA A 235 7.80 29.25 29.15
N ARG A 236 8.20 28.07 28.67
CA ARG A 236 9.57 27.55 28.84
C ARG A 236 10.05 26.73 27.62
N PRO A 237 10.35 27.40 26.50
CA PRO A 237 10.76 26.72 25.27
C PRO A 237 12.16 26.12 25.43
N GLY A 238 12.47 25.08 24.65
CA GLY A 238 13.77 24.42 24.67
C GLY A 238 13.75 23.12 23.87
N LEU A 239 14.89 22.81 23.24
CA LEU A 239 15.03 21.68 22.31
C LEU A 239 14.59 20.34 22.92
N PHE A 240 15.09 19.99 24.11
CA PHE A 240 14.68 18.79 24.83
C PHE A 240 13.17 18.68 25.03
N ARG A 241 12.51 19.76 25.46
CA ARG A 241 11.05 19.76 25.69
C ARG A 241 10.27 19.67 24.39
N PHE A 242 10.76 20.28 23.32
CA PHE A 242 10.17 20.14 22.00
C PHE A 242 10.26 18.70 21.50
N LEU A 243 11.42 18.05 21.64
CA LEU A 243 11.58 16.65 21.25
C LEU A 243 10.64 15.73 22.04
N ARG A 244 10.49 15.94 23.36
CA ARG A 244 9.49 15.22 24.17
C ARG A 244 8.05 15.53 23.78
N PHE A 245 7.76 16.78 23.38
CA PHE A 245 6.45 17.16 22.86
C PHE A 245 6.15 16.42 21.55
N VAL A 246 7.10 16.38 20.63
CA VAL A 246 7.02 15.64 19.37
C VAL A 246 6.84 14.14 19.62
N GLU A 247 7.55 13.55 20.57
CA GLU A 247 7.40 12.13 20.92
C GLU A 247 6.01 11.79 21.44
N ARG A 248 5.47 12.58 22.36
CA ARG A 248 4.07 12.39 22.83
C ARG A 248 3.06 12.55 21.69
N LEU A 249 3.36 13.45 20.75
CA LEU A 249 2.50 13.70 19.60
C LEU A 249 2.59 12.60 18.54
N ARG A 250 3.74 11.90 18.47
CA ARG A 250 3.89 10.65 17.70
C ARG A 250 3.08 9.51 18.32
N GLU A 251 3.13 9.38 19.65
CA GLU A 251 2.36 8.38 20.39
C GLU A 251 0.85 8.60 20.26
N SER A 252 0.40 9.86 20.20
CA SER A 252 -1.01 10.20 20.01
C SER A 252 -1.49 10.15 18.54
N GLN A 253 -0.60 9.87 17.57
CA GLN A 253 -0.87 9.60 16.14
C GLN A 253 -1.71 10.64 15.36
N ASP A 254 -1.85 11.85 15.88
CA ASP A 254 -2.87 12.82 15.43
C ASP A 254 -2.33 13.94 14.51
N LEU A 255 -1.14 13.73 13.92
CA LEU A 255 -0.55 14.74 13.03
C LEU A 255 -0.50 14.32 11.58
N GLY A 256 -1.23 15.10 10.80
CA GLY A 256 -1.21 15.07 9.37
C GLY A 256 0.02 15.67 8.71
N THR A 257 0.29 15.21 7.49
CA THR A 257 1.26 15.86 6.60
C THR A 257 0.78 17.27 6.29
N ALA A 258 1.70 18.21 6.19
CA ALA A 258 1.31 19.58 5.91
C ALA A 258 0.79 19.70 4.47
N PRO A 259 -0.24 20.53 4.24
CA PRO A 259 -0.69 20.82 2.89
C PRO A 259 0.45 21.44 2.10
N ALA A 260 0.95 20.71 1.12
CA ALA A 260 1.95 21.20 0.18
C ALA A 260 1.34 21.96 -0.97
N LEU A 261 0.07 21.68 -1.27
CA LEU A 261 -0.65 22.18 -2.43
C LEU A 261 -1.85 23.00 -1.94
N GLY A 262 -2.03 24.16 -2.57
CA GLY A 262 -3.19 25.03 -2.30
C GLY A 262 -4.50 24.39 -2.77
N ARG A 263 -5.63 24.95 -2.34
CA ARG A 263 -6.95 24.52 -2.85
C ARG A 263 -7.15 24.75 -4.36
N GLU A 264 -6.22 25.40 -5.03
CA GLU A 264 -6.31 25.77 -6.45
C GLU A 264 -5.52 24.84 -7.38
N GLU A 265 -4.71 23.92 -6.83
CA GLU A 265 -3.92 23.01 -7.65
C GLU A 265 -4.77 21.90 -8.30
N ASP A 266 -4.42 21.56 -9.54
CA ASP A 266 -5.13 20.58 -10.35
C ASP A 266 -4.76 19.14 -9.99
N VAL A 267 -5.26 18.70 -8.81
CA VAL A 267 -4.97 17.38 -8.25
C VAL A 267 -6.24 16.71 -7.72
N VAL A 268 -6.32 15.39 -7.86
CA VAL A 268 -7.41 14.57 -7.28
C VAL A 268 -7.23 14.50 -5.77
N ARG A 269 -8.28 14.85 -5.02
CA ARG A 269 -8.20 14.88 -3.55
C ARG A 269 -8.69 13.59 -2.93
N VAL A 270 -7.91 13.00 -2.04
CA VAL A 270 -8.30 11.84 -1.22
C VAL A 270 -8.53 12.32 0.21
N MET A 271 -9.75 12.20 0.72
CA MET A 271 -10.10 12.66 2.07
C MET A 271 -11.13 11.75 2.75
N SER A 272 -11.28 11.93 4.06
CA SER A 272 -12.30 11.20 4.81
C SER A 272 -13.67 11.82 4.59
N VAL A 273 -14.73 11.03 4.68
CA VAL A 273 -16.12 11.54 4.60
C VAL A 273 -16.40 12.60 5.68
N HIS A 274 -15.78 12.52 6.86
CA HIS A 274 -15.97 13.56 7.87
C HIS A 274 -15.37 14.91 7.45
N LYS A 275 -14.21 14.88 6.79
CA LYS A 275 -13.51 16.08 6.33
C LYS A 275 -14.21 16.75 5.13
N SER A 276 -15.04 16.01 4.40
CA SER A 276 -15.83 16.58 3.30
C SER A 276 -17.13 17.25 3.73
N LYS A 277 -17.48 17.23 5.03
CA LYS A 277 -18.71 17.85 5.54
C LYS A 277 -18.70 19.36 5.26
N GLY A 278 -19.73 19.82 4.54
CA GLY A 278 -19.86 21.23 4.14
C GLY A 278 -19.02 21.62 2.90
N LEU A 279 -18.32 20.66 2.30
CA LEU A 279 -17.71 20.81 0.97
C LEU A 279 -18.59 20.12 -0.07
N GLU A 280 -18.46 20.53 -1.31
CA GLU A 280 -19.16 19.96 -2.46
C GLU A 280 -18.17 19.85 -3.63
N PHE A 281 -18.35 18.82 -4.44
CA PHE A 281 -17.46 18.51 -5.56
C PHE A 281 -18.28 18.10 -6.77
N PRO A 282 -17.91 18.53 -7.99
CA PRO A 282 -18.56 18.09 -9.22
C PRO A 282 -18.61 16.56 -9.33
N VAL A 283 -17.48 15.89 -9.06
CA VAL A 283 -17.37 14.43 -9.14
C VAL A 283 -16.88 13.85 -7.81
N VAL A 284 -17.64 12.90 -7.27
CA VAL A 284 -17.29 12.17 -6.03
C VAL A 284 -17.18 10.68 -6.30
N LEU A 285 -16.04 10.11 -5.94
CA LEU A 285 -15.82 8.66 -5.88
C LEU A 285 -15.79 8.23 -4.41
N LEU A 286 -16.70 7.35 -4.01
CA LEU A 286 -16.65 6.67 -2.71
C LEU A 286 -15.97 5.31 -2.91
N LEU A 287 -14.75 5.15 -2.39
CA LEU A 287 -14.05 3.87 -2.41
C LEU A 287 -14.27 3.12 -1.09
N ASP A 288 -13.91 1.84 -1.08
CA ASP A 288 -13.88 0.98 0.09
C ASP A 288 -15.29 0.70 0.67
N ALA A 289 -16.34 0.76 -0.15
CA ALA A 289 -17.73 0.57 0.30
C ALA A 289 -18.02 -0.87 0.77
N GLY A 290 -17.15 -1.81 0.40
CA GLY A 290 -17.21 -3.20 0.81
C GLY A 290 -16.67 -3.50 2.20
N LYS A 291 -15.88 -2.57 2.77
CA LYS A 291 -15.20 -2.74 4.04
C LYS A 291 -16.16 -3.00 5.20
N LEU A 292 -15.77 -3.91 6.07
CA LEU A 292 -16.50 -4.22 7.29
C LEU A 292 -16.48 -3.03 8.25
N PHE A 293 -17.63 -2.74 8.86
CA PHE A 293 -17.73 -1.72 9.91
C PHE A 293 -16.85 -2.10 11.09
N ASN A 294 -16.16 -1.11 11.68
CA ASN A 294 -15.35 -1.35 12.88
C ASN A 294 -16.26 -1.66 14.07
N ARG A 295 -16.06 -2.85 14.66
CA ARG A 295 -16.82 -3.34 15.83
C ARG A 295 -15.95 -3.58 17.06
N GLN A 296 -14.66 -3.25 17.01
CA GLN A 296 -13.71 -3.50 18.11
C GLN A 296 -14.16 -2.83 19.42
N GLY A 297 -14.74 -1.63 19.34
CA GLY A 297 -15.30 -0.94 20.51
C GLY A 297 -16.44 -1.69 21.22
N LEU A 298 -17.15 -2.58 20.52
CA LEU A 298 -18.26 -3.38 21.08
C LEU A 298 -17.77 -4.65 21.79
N GLN A 299 -16.50 -5.02 21.63
CA GLN A 299 -15.91 -6.25 22.18
C GLN A 299 -15.24 -6.04 23.55
N GLN A 300 -15.10 -4.79 24.00
CA GLN A 300 -14.44 -4.47 25.26
C GLN A 300 -15.11 -5.13 26.48
N ASP A 301 -14.30 -5.40 27.51
CA ASP A 301 -14.76 -6.05 28.74
C ASP A 301 -15.75 -5.19 29.52
N VAL A 302 -15.63 -3.86 29.40
CA VAL A 302 -16.54 -2.90 29.99
C VAL A 302 -17.04 -1.98 28.89
N LEU A 303 -18.35 -1.99 28.66
CA LEU A 303 -19.00 -1.08 27.73
C LEU A 303 -19.67 0.06 28.51
N TYR A 304 -19.71 1.24 27.90
CA TYR A 304 -20.41 2.40 28.44
C TYR A 304 -21.41 2.93 27.42
N HIS A 305 -22.61 3.24 27.90
CA HIS A 305 -23.64 3.90 27.12
C HIS A 305 -24.33 4.99 27.95
N ARG A 306 -24.43 6.20 27.38
CA ARG A 306 -24.89 7.41 28.09
C ARG A 306 -26.20 7.24 28.86
N ARG A 307 -27.15 6.44 28.35
CA ARG A 307 -28.45 6.20 29.01
C ARG A 307 -28.55 4.89 29.78
N LEU A 308 -27.79 3.87 29.38
CA LEU A 308 -27.89 2.52 29.97
C LEU A 308 -26.82 2.29 31.05
N GLY A 309 -25.88 3.23 31.20
CA GLY A 309 -24.80 3.14 32.16
C GLY A 309 -23.69 2.22 31.67
N VAL A 310 -23.17 1.41 32.59
CA VAL A 310 -22.02 0.54 32.37
C VAL A 310 -22.51 -0.90 32.20
N GLY A 311 -22.04 -1.57 31.15
CA GLY A 311 -22.27 -2.98 30.88
C GLY A 311 -20.96 -3.75 30.98
N PRO A 312 -20.57 -4.27 32.17
CA PRO A 312 -19.36 -5.07 32.34
C PRO A 312 -19.63 -6.54 32.02
N ARG A 313 -18.63 -7.24 31.47
CA ARG A 313 -18.60 -8.71 31.46
C ARG A 313 -18.48 -9.21 32.91
N VAL A 314 -19.07 -10.37 33.18
CA VAL A 314 -18.86 -11.07 34.45
C VAL A 314 -17.52 -11.77 34.39
N VAL A 315 -16.70 -11.56 35.42
CA VAL A 315 -15.41 -12.24 35.60
C VAL A 315 -15.49 -13.06 36.88
N ASP A 316 -15.45 -14.38 36.73
CA ASP A 316 -15.33 -15.32 37.83
C ASP A 316 -13.84 -15.70 37.95
N ALA A 317 -13.15 -15.12 38.93
CA ALA A 317 -11.71 -15.30 39.11
C ALA A 317 -11.34 -16.72 39.58
N ASP A 318 -12.22 -17.35 40.38
CA ASP A 318 -11.98 -18.68 40.94
C ASP A 318 -12.08 -19.75 39.86
N ARG A 319 -13.10 -19.62 38.98
CA ARG A 319 -13.29 -20.52 37.85
C ARG A 319 -12.52 -20.12 36.59
N ARG A 320 -11.90 -18.92 36.61
CA ARG A 320 -11.23 -18.29 35.46
C ARG A 320 -12.14 -18.18 34.23
N LEU A 321 -13.41 -17.84 34.46
CA LEU A 321 -14.40 -17.69 33.41
C LEU A 321 -14.71 -16.20 33.17
N LYS A 322 -14.90 -15.85 31.89
CA LYS A 322 -15.35 -14.53 31.48
C LYS A 322 -16.50 -14.66 30.49
N TYR A 323 -17.65 -14.07 30.80
CA TYR A 323 -18.84 -14.13 29.95
C TYR A 323 -19.65 -12.83 30.00
N PRO A 324 -20.41 -12.50 28.94
CA PRO A 324 -21.20 -11.27 28.91
C PRO A 324 -22.32 -11.32 29.96
N SER A 325 -22.46 -10.25 30.74
CA SER A 325 -23.63 -10.05 31.59
C SER A 325 -24.84 -9.63 30.74
N LEU A 326 -26.06 -9.73 31.30
CA LEU A 326 -27.25 -9.17 30.66
C LEU A 326 -27.10 -7.66 30.37
N ALA A 327 -26.46 -6.92 31.28
CA ALA A 327 -26.17 -5.50 31.09
C ALA A 327 -25.17 -5.27 29.94
N HIS A 328 -24.11 -6.09 29.84
CA HIS A 328 -23.17 -6.04 28.72
C HIS A 328 -23.87 -6.28 27.39
N THR A 329 -24.70 -7.32 27.29
CA THR A 329 -25.45 -7.65 26.07
C THR A 329 -26.42 -6.53 25.67
N ALA A 330 -27.16 -5.96 26.63
CA ALA A 330 -28.11 -4.87 26.37
C ALA A 330 -27.39 -3.60 25.89
N VAL A 331 -26.29 -3.22 26.56
CA VAL A 331 -25.46 -2.07 26.19
C VAL A 331 -24.83 -2.29 24.81
N SER A 332 -24.24 -3.47 24.57
CA SER A 332 -23.63 -3.83 23.28
C SER A 332 -24.64 -3.75 22.13
N CYS A 333 -25.85 -4.30 22.32
CA CYS A 333 -26.92 -4.23 21.32
C CYS A 333 -27.30 -2.79 20.99
N ARG A 334 -27.47 -1.92 22.01
CA ARG A 334 -27.81 -0.51 21.81
C ARG A 334 -26.69 0.25 21.10
N CYS A 335 -25.45 0.11 21.57
CA CYS A 335 -24.28 0.74 20.95
C CYS A 335 -24.09 0.29 19.50
N ARG A 336 -24.34 -0.99 19.19
CA ARG A 336 -24.30 -1.50 17.81
C ARG A 336 -25.32 -0.79 16.91
N LEU A 337 -26.57 -0.67 17.35
CA LEU A 337 -27.61 -0.01 16.55
C LEU A 337 -27.30 1.47 16.34
N GLU A 338 -26.77 2.15 17.36
CA GLU A 338 -26.35 3.56 17.25
C GLU A 338 -25.15 3.73 16.30
N ALA A 339 -24.18 2.82 16.35
CA ALA A 339 -23.04 2.80 15.43
C ALA A 339 -23.49 2.57 13.98
N LEU A 340 -24.40 1.63 13.73
CA LEU A 340 -24.97 1.40 12.39
C LEU A 340 -25.75 2.63 11.89
N ALA A 341 -26.53 3.27 12.76
CA ALA A 341 -27.23 4.50 12.40
C ALA A 341 -26.26 5.63 12.04
N GLU A 342 -25.13 5.72 12.73
CA GLU A 342 -24.08 6.69 12.41
C GLU A 342 -23.40 6.38 11.07
N GLU A 343 -23.02 5.12 10.83
CA GLU A 343 -22.45 4.69 9.54
C GLU A 343 -23.41 4.99 8.37
N MET A 344 -24.72 4.89 8.57
CA MET A 344 -25.71 5.28 7.57
C MET A 344 -25.76 6.79 7.33
N ARG A 345 -25.61 7.62 8.37
CA ARG A 345 -25.48 9.09 8.22
C ARG A 345 -24.20 9.45 7.47
N ILE A 346 -23.10 8.76 7.73
CA ILE A 346 -21.84 8.98 7.05
C ILE A 346 -21.97 8.63 5.56
N LEU A 347 -22.56 7.49 5.22
CA LEU A 347 -22.85 7.12 3.83
C LEU A 347 -23.71 8.20 3.15
N TYR A 348 -24.75 8.69 3.82
CA TYR A 348 -25.59 9.79 3.32
C TYR A 348 -24.77 11.07 3.07
N VAL A 349 -23.89 11.46 4.01
CA VAL A 349 -23.01 12.62 3.83
C VAL A 349 -22.13 12.42 2.60
N ALA A 350 -21.51 11.25 2.43
CA ALA A 350 -20.65 10.93 1.29
C ALA A 350 -21.39 11.05 -0.04
N MET A 351 -22.59 10.45 -0.14
CA MET A 351 -23.40 10.46 -1.37
C MET A 351 -23.88 11.87 -1.73
N THR A 352 -24.13 12.72 -0.74
CA THR A 352 -24.63 14.10 -0.94
C THR A 352 -23.52 15.14 -1.11
N ARG A 353 -22.24 14.72 -1.20
CA ARG A 353 -21.15 15.65 -1.55
C ARG A 353 -21.04 15.88 -3.07
N ALA A 354 -21.65 15.02 -3.87
CA ALA A 354 -21.60 15.08 -5.33
C ALA A 354 -22.60 16.09 -5.86
N GLN A 355 -22.15 16.98 -6.75
CA GLN A 355 -23.03 17.90 -7.48
C GLN A 355 -23.56 17.26 -8.76
N GLU A 356 -22.68 16.61 -9.53
CA GLU A 356 -23.01 16.13 -10.88
C GLU A 356 -22.89 14.61 -10.98
N ARG A 357 -21.79 14.03 -10.48
CA ARG A 357 -21.52 12.60 -10.63
C ARG A 357 -21.07 11.94 -9.34
N LEU A 358 -21.78 10.86 -8.99
CA LEU A 358 -21.47 9.99 -7.85
C LEU A 358 -21.07 8.60 -8.34
N ILE A 359 -19.91 8.12 -7.91
CA ILE A 359 -19.40 6.78 -8.24
C ILE A 359 -19.16 6.05 -6.92
N LEU A 360 -19.79 4.89 -6.75
CA LEU A 360 -19.65 4.05 -5.55
C LEU A 360 -18.87 2.79 -5.94
N VAL A 361 -17.73 2.57 -5.31
CA VAL A 361 -16.86 1.42 -5.57
C VAL A 361 -16.71 0.63 -4.28
N GLY A 362 -16.88 -0.69 -4.39
CA GLY A 362 -16.65 -1.60 -3.28
C GLY A 362 -16.40 -3.01 -3.78
N SER A 363 -15.54 -3.72 -3.06
CA SER A 363 -15.18 -5.11 -3.29
C SER A 363 -15.78 -6.01 -2.21
N CYS A 364 -16.07 -7.26 -2.54
CA CYS A 364 -16.50 -8.24 -1.55
C CYS A 364 -16.12 -9.66 -1.95
N ARG A 365 -15.77 -10.49 -0.96
CA ARG A 365 -15.64 -11.94 -1.15
C ARG A 365 -17.02 -12.55 -1.45
N GLY A 366 -17.07 -13.51 -2.38
CA GLY A 366 -18.30 -14.25 -2.70
C GLY A 366 -19.44 -13.38 -3.24
N LEU A 367 -19.14 -12.49 -4.21
CA LEU A 367 -20.12 -11.58 -4.81
C LEU A 367 -21.41 -12.27 -5.26
N GLU A 368 -21.31 -13.46 -5.84
CA GLU A 368 -22.49 -14.21 -6.31
C GLU A 368 -23.44 -14.58 -5.16
N ARG A 369 -22.89 -15.05 -4.03
CA ARG A 369 -23.68 -15.34 -2.82
C ARG A 369 -24.29 -14.07 -2.23
N LYS A 370 -23.56 -12.94 -2.24
CA LYS A 370 -24.10 -11.64 -1.81
C LYS A 370 -25.24 -11.20 -2.74
N ARG A 371 -25.09 -11.34 -4.05
CA ARG A 371 -26.11 -11.02 -5.06
C ARG A 371 -27.39 -11.80 -4.84
N GLN A 372 -27.29 -13.10 -4.60
CA GLN A 372 -28.45 -13.95 -4.28
C GLN A 372 -29.18 -13.47 -3.01
N ARG A 373 -28.43 -13.08 -1.97
CA ARG A 373 -29.01 -12.50 -0.74
C ARG A 373 -29.68 -11.15 -1.01
N TRP A 374 -29.06 -10.28 -1.81
CA TRP A 374 -29.65 -8.98 -2.17
C TRP A 374 -30.93 -9.15 -3.00
N ALA A 375 -30.97 -10.16 -3.87
CA ALA A 375 -32.15 -10.50 -4.67
C ALA A 375 -33.37 -10.83 -3.80
N MET A 376 -33.18 -11.37 -2.58
CA MET A 376 -34.29 -11.65 -1.65
C MET A 376 -35.03 -10.38 -1.23
N ALA A 377 -34.38 -9.21 -1.28
CA ALA A 377 -34.98 -7.94 -0.89
C ALA A 377 -36.05 -7.43 -1.89
N SER A 378 -36.06 -7.94 -3.13
CA SER A 378 -37.12 -7.61 -4.10
C SER A 378 -38.50 -8.13 -3.68
N ARG A 379 -38.53 -9.18 -2.86
CA ARG A 379 -39.76 -9.84 -2.39
C ARG A 379 -40.41 -9.14 -1.20
N LEU A 380 -39.75 -8.14 -0.61
CA LEU A 380 -40.21 -7.47 0.61
C LEU A 380 -41.12 -6.28 0.26
N PRO A 381 -42.23 -6.08 1.00
CA PRO A 381 -43.16 -4.98 0.76
C PRO A 381 -42.56 -3.61 1.16
N GLY A 382 -43.09 -2.54 0.58
CA GLY A 382 -42.72 -1.15 0.86
C GLY A 382 -41.59 -0.61 -0.02
N ARG A 383 -41.09 0.59 0.28
CA ARG A 383 -39.97 1.26 -0.42
C ARG A 383 -38.65 1.11 0.32
N CYS A 384 -38.67 1.26 1.64
CA CYS A 384 -37.48 1.23 2.48
C CYS A 384 -37.12 -0.20 2.89
N LEU A 385 -35.83 -0.48 3.07
CA LEU A 385 -35.37 -1.75 3.62
C LEU A 385 -35.87 -1.90 5.07
N PRO A 386 -36.36 -3.07 5.48
CA PRO A 386 -36.80 -3.27 6.86
C PRO A 386 -35.65 -3.09 7.86
N ASP A 387 -35.98 -2.59 9.06
CA ASP A 387 -35.01 -2.34 10.13
C ASP A 387 -34.19 -3.58 10.50
N ALA A 388 -34.82 -4.76 10.49
CA ALA A 388 -34.14 -6.03 10.75
C ALA A 388 -33.02 -6.33 9.73
N GLN A 389 -33.21 -5.94 8.47
CA GLN A 389 -32.19 -6.11 7.43
C GLN A 389 -31.08 -5.06 7.58
N LEU A 390 -31.43 -3.81 7.85
CA LEU A 390 -30.46 -2.74 8.11
C LEU A 390 -29.55 -3.06 9.30
N ALA A 391 -30.12 -3.63 10.37
CA ALA A 391 -29.40 -4.02 11.59
C ALA A 391 -28.42 -5.19 11.40
N ARG A 392 -28.62 -6.01 10.35
CA ARG A 392 -27.75 -7.16 10.01
C ARG A 392 -26.57 -6.79 9.13
N ALA A 393 -26.55 -5.59 8.56
CA ALA A 393 -25.49 -5.15 7.66
C ALA A 393 -24.11 -5.14 8.32
N THR A 394 -23.11 -5.52 7.54
CA THR A 394 -21.70 -5.54 7.94
C THR A 394 -20.85 -4.54 7.18
N SER A 395 -21.31 -4.08 6.01
CA SER A 395 -20.69 -3.01 5.22
C SER A 395 -21.72 -2.15 4.47
N TRP A 396 -21.29 -1.06 3.83
CA TRP A 396 -22.18 -0.22 3.02
C TRP A 396 -22.76 -0.99 1.83
N LEU A 397 -22.04 -1.96 1.25
CA LEU A 397 -22.57 -2.82 0.19
C LEU A 397 -23.80 -3.62 0.64
N ASP A 398 -23.90 -3.98 1.93
CA ASP A 398 -25.07 -4.70 2.45
C ASP A 398 -26.32 -3.81 2.57
N TRP A 399 -26.17 -2.48 2.45
CA TRP A 399 -27.27 -1.54 2.29
C TRP A 399 -27.53 -1.18 0.82
N LEU A 400 -26.47 -0.88 0.06
CA LEU A 400 -26.55 -0.43 -1.33
C LEU A 400 -27.06 -1.52 -2.26
N GLY A 401 -26.53 -2.75 -2.15
CA GLY A 401 -26.91 -3.86 -3.04
C GLY A 401 -28.41 -4.16 -3.02
N PRO A 402 -29.02 -4.43 -1.85
CA PRO A 402 -30.47 -4.65 -1.75
C PRO A 402 -31.31 -3.45 -2.21
N ALA A 403 -30.84 -2.22 -1.98
CA ALA A 403 -31.53 -1.03 -2.45
C ALA A 403 -31.54 -0.94 -3.98
N LEU A 404 -30.40 -1.21 -4.63
CA LEU A 404 -30.26 -1.19 -6.10
C LEU A 404 -31.12 -2.26 -6.79
N VAL A 405 -31.21 -3.46 -6.21
CA VAL A 405 -32.11 -4.53 -6.67
C VAL A 405 -33.56 -4.06 -6.69
N ARG A 406 -34.01 -3.39 -5.62
CA ARG A 406 -35.41 -2.94 -5.49
C ARG A 406 -35.79 -1.82 -6.45
N VAL A 407 -34.83 -1.02 -6.86
CA VAL A 407 -35.01 0.05 -7.86
C VAL A 407 -34.89 -0.51 -9.29
N GLY A 408 -34.53 -1.78 -9.46
CA GLY A 408 -34.35 -2.40 -10.77
C GLY A 408 -33.04 -2.03 -11.47
N ALA A 409 -32.08 -1.42 -10.76
CA ALA A 409 -30.78 -1.04 -11.31
C ALA A 409 -29.77 -2.21 -11.36
N LEU A 410 -30.02 -3.28 -10.60
CA LEU A 410 -29.26 -4.52 -10.64
C LEU A 410 -30.15 -5.62 -11.23
N GLU A 411 -29.86 -6.06 -12.45
CA GLU A 411 -30.58 -7.16 -13.09
C GLU A 411 -30.42 -8.44 -12.25
N SER A 412 -31.48 -8.84 -11.55
CA SER A 412 -31.55 -10.20 -11.01
C SER A 412 -31.87 -11.15 -12.15
N MET A 413 -31.10 -12.24 -12.27
CA MET A 413 -31.43 -13.38 -13.12
C MET A 413 -32.92 -13.73 -13.00
N GLN A 414 -33.60 -13.71 -14.15
CA GLN A 414 -34.94 -14.25 -14.42
C GLN A 414 -36.06 -13.89 -13.43
N GLY A 415 -36.97 -12.99 -13.86
CA GLY A 415 -38.31 -12.87 -13.28
C GLY A 415 -38.45 -11.88 -12.13
N THR A 416 -37.85 -10.69 -12.24
CA THR A 416 -38.02 -9.62 -11.25
C THR A 416 -39.46 -9.07 -11.30
N LEU A 417 -40.30 -9.46 -10.35
CA LEU A 417 -41.54 -8.75 -10.04
C LEU A 417 -41.16 -7.44 -9.36
N VAL A 418 -41.06 -6.35 -10.13
CA VAL A 418 -40.97 -5.00 -9.59
C VAL A 418 -42.28 -4.72 -8.84
N PRO A 419 -42.27 -4.34 -7.55
CA PRO A 419 -43.49 -3.99 -6.84
C PRO A 419 -44.24 -2.86 -7.58
N PRO A 420 -45.56 -2.97 -7.77
CA PRO A 420 -46.31 -1.96 -8.53
C PRO A 420 -46.24 -0.59 -7.84
N GLY A 421 -45.82 0.43 -8.59
CA GLY A 421 -45.69 1.83 -8.13
C GLY A 421 -44.29 2.46 -8.24
N PHE A 422 -43.27 1.72 -8.69
CA PHE A 422 -41.88 2.21 -8.81
C PHE A 422 -41.30 2.11 -10.24
N ALA A 423 -42.14 2.20 -11.26
CA ALA A 423 -41.67 2.29 -12.64
C ALA A 423 -41.28 3.74 -13.00
N ASN A 424 -39.99 3.95 -13.26
CA ASN A 424 -39.43 4.62 -14.46
C ASN A 424 -38.40 5.75 -14.35
N ASP A 425 -38.23 6.48 -13.23
CA ASP A 425 -37.19 7.55 -13.19
C ASP A 425 -35.90 7.16 -12.44
N ALA A 426 -36.01 6.47 -11.30
CA ALA A 426 -34.84 6.20 -10.46
C ALA A 426 -33.92 5.10 -11.00
N ALA A 427 -34.43 4.15 -11.79
CA ALA A 427 -33.61 3.08 -12.41
C ALA A 427 -32.66 3.64 -13.47
N ALA A 428 -33.09 4.68 -14.20
CA ALA A 428 -32.31 5.31 -15.26
C ALA A 428 -31.10 6.10 -14.71
N CYS A 429 -31.13 6.49 -13.44
CA CYS A 429 -30.05 7.26 -12.80
C CYS A 429 -28.85 6.40 -12.36
N TRP A 430 -29.00 5.06 -12.28
CA TRP A 430 -27.96 4.17 -11.77
C TRP A 430 -27.45 3.23 -12.85
N LYS A 431 -26.16 3.37 -13.18
CA LYS A 431 -25.43 2.41 -14.00
C LYS A 431 -24.61 1.49 -13.10
N VAL A 432 -24.97 0.22 -13.04
CA VAL A 432 -24.22 -0.78 -12.27
C VAL A 432 -23.36 -1.60 -13.21
N SER A 433 -22.04 -1.55 -13.02
CA SER A 433 -21.10 -2.44 -13.69
C SER A 433 -20.49 -3.38 -12.67
N LEU A 434 -20.50 -4.66 -13.01
CA LEU A 434 -19.68 -5.66 -12.31
C LEU A 434 -18.42 -5.81 -13.13
N SER A 435 -17.32 -5.25 -12.64
CA SER A 435 -16.04 -5.64 -13.22
C SER A 435 -15.76 -7.07 -12.75
N PRO A 436 -15.64 -8.06 -13.66
CA PRO A 436 -14.85 -9.23 -13.31
C PRO A 436 -13.48 -8.71 -12.88
N LEU A 437 -12.86 -9.40 -11.92
CA LEU A 437 -11.51 -9.07 -11.49
C LEU A 437 -10.69 -8.67 -12.73
N PRO A 438 -10.11 -7.45 -12.83
CA PRO A 438 -8.84 -7.40 -13.51
C PRO A 438 -8.05 -8.47 -12.77
N GLY A 439 -7.45 -9.43 -13.50
CA GLY A 439 -6.68 -10.50 -12.87
C GLY A 439 -5.73 -9.92 -11.81
N PRO A 440 -5.03 -10.75 -11.02
CA PRO A 440 -3.84 -10.22 -10.34
C PRO A 440 -3.14 -9.32 -11.36
N VAL A 441 -2.80 -8.09 -10.96
CA VAL A 441 -1.99 -7.21 -11.80
C VAL A 441 -0.68 -7.98 -11.96
N ARG A 442 -0.69 -8.95 -12.88
CA ARG A 442 0.39 -9.22 -13.76
C ARG A 442 0.66 -7.81 -14.21
N HIS A 443 1.80 -7.28 -13.75
CA HIS A 443 2.49 -6.30 -14.55
C HIS A 443 2.16 -6.67 -15.98
N SER A 444 1.46 -5.80 -16.69
CA SER A 444 1.44 -5.92 -18.12
C SER A 444 2.91 -5.77 -18.54
N SER A 445 3.69 -6.86 -18.47
CA SER A 445 4.17 -7.44 -19.70
C SER A 445 2.91 -7.47 -20.54
N GLU A 446 2.77 -6.45 -21.38
CA GLU A 446 1.99 -6.56 -22.59
C GLU A 446 1.96 -8.05 -22.93
N THR A 447 0.81 -8.72 -22.80
CA THR A 447 0.59 -9.86 -23.68
C THR A 447 0.96 -9.27 -25.02
N PRO A 448 2.00 -9.76 -25.70
CA PRO A 448 2.30 -9.27 -27.03
C PRO A 448 1.07 -9.66 -27.84
N GLY A 449 0.09 -8.76 -27.89
CA GLY A 449 -0.96 -8.79 -28.88
C GLY A 449 -0.19 -8.66 -30.16
N ASP A 450 -0.07 -9.77 -30.88
CA ASP A 450 0.69 -9.88 -32.11
C ASP A 450 2.03 -9.13 -32.06
N LEU A 451 3.08 -9.81 -31.58
CA LEU A 451 4.39 -9.56 -32.18
C LEU A 451 4.20 -9.81 -33.68
N GLY A 452 3.91 -8.75 -34.45
CA GLY A 452 3.38 -8.81 -35.82
C GLY A 452 4.01 -9.94 -36.65
N GLY A 453 3.32 -11.08 -36.72
CA GLY A 453 3.73 -12.25 -37.51
C GLY A 453 4.94 -13.07 -37.00
N LEU A 454 5.47 -12.84 -35.79
CA LEU A 454 6.60 -13.62 -35.26
C LEU A 454 6.11 -14.85 -34.49
N THR A 455 6.13 -16.01 -35.15
CA THR A 455 5.89 -17.30 -34.52
C THR A 455 7.10 -17.76 -33.70
N TRP A 456 6.89 -18.55 -32.64
CA TRP A 456 7.97 -19.14 -31.84
C TRP A 456 8.96 -19.93 -32.71
N GLU A 457 8.45 -20.59 -33.76
CA GLU A 457 9.26 -21.26 -34.78
C GLU A 457 10.21 -20.32 -35.52
N ALA A 458 9.83 -19.07 -35.78
CA ALA A 458 10.69 -18.07 -36.40
C ALA A 458 11.84 -17.66 -35.47
N ILE A 459 11.59 -17.58 -34.16
CA ILE A 459 12.61 -17.28 -33.14
C ILE A 459 13.60 -18.44 -33.02
N CYS A 460 13.11 -19.69 -32.92
CA CYS A 460 13.97 -20.88 -32.89
C CYS A 460 14.85 -21.01 -34.16
N ARG A 461 14.36 -20.50 -35.30
CA ARG A 461 15.09 -20.49 -36.58
C ARG A 461 15.93 -19.23 -36.81
N LEU A 462 16.02 -18.33 -35.83
CA LEU A 462 16.74 -17.05 -35.93
C LEU A 462 16.32 -16.23 -37.16
N GLN A 463 15.04 -16.30 -37.56
CA GLN A 463 14.56 -15.54 -38.70
C GLN A 463 14.45 -14.05 -38.34
N PRO A 464 14.98 -13.13 -39.17
CA PRO A 464 14.88 -11.71 -38.90
C PRO A 464 13.41 -11.26 -38.94
N PRO A 465 12.94 -10.49 -37.95
CA PRO A 465 11.57 -9.98 -37.94
C PRO A 465 11.33 -9.03 -39.12
N GLN A 466 10.12 -9.05 -39.70
CA GLN A 466 9.73 -8.05 -40.70
C GLN A 466 9.68 -6.68 -40.02
N LEU A 467 10.59 -5.77 -40.41
CA LEU A 467 10.69 -4.42 -39.87
C LEU A 467 9.41 -3.62 -40.15
N LEU A 468 8.86 -2.97 -39.11
CA LEU A 468 7.83 -1.93 -39.25
C LEU A 468 8.38 -0.75 -40.09
N PRO A 469 7.53 -0.04 -40.85
CA PRO A 469 7.96 0.81 -41.97
C PRO A 469 8.42 2.22 -41.57
N ASP A 470 9.07 2.41 -40.42
CA ASP A 470 9.58 3.73 -40.03
C ASP A 470 11.11 3.75 -39.83
N PRO A 471 11.89 4.30 -40.79
CA PRO A 471 13.35 4.26 -40.77
C PRO A 471 14.02 5.24 -39.79
N SER A 472 13.28 6.04 -39.03
CA SER A 472 13.86 7.08 -38.17
C SER A 472 14.64 6.56 -36.94
N PRO A 473 14.18 5.53 -36.18
CA PRO A 473 14.92 5.02 -35.01
C PRO A 473 15.95 3.93 -35.34
N ALA A 474 15.86 3.30 -36.53
CA ALA A 474 16.59 2.08 -36.86
C ALA A 474 18.12 2.24 -36.80
N ALA A 475 18.64 3.38 -37.27
CA ALA A 475 20.08 3.66 -37.29
C ALA A 475 20.68 3.79 -35.87
N GLU A 476 19.94 4.40 -34.94
CA GLU A 476 20.39 4.57 -33.55
C GLU A 476 20.30 3.25 -32.77
N ILE A 477 19.29 2.43 -33.05
CA ILE A 477 19.15 1.09 -32.46
C ILE A 477 20.28 0.19 -32.95
N ALA A 478 20.56 0.16 -34.25
CA ALA A 478 21.68 -0.61 -34.82
C ALA A 478 23.01 -0.16 -34.22
N ARG A 479 23.28 1.15 -34.16
CA ARG A 479 24.49 1.70 -33.54
C ARG A 479 24.72 1.23 -32.09
N ARG A 480 23.64 1.10 -31.31
CA ARG A 480 23.71 0.66 -29.90
C ARG A 480 23.82 -0.85 -29.75
N LEU A 481 23.08 -1.62 -30.55
CA LEU A 481 23.06 -3.08 -30.46
C LEU A 481 24.28 -3.74 -31.13
N GLU A 482 24.84 -3.13 -32.16
CA GLU A 482 26.04 -3.61 -32.86
C GLU A 482 27.35 -3.08 -32.24
N TRP A 483 27.26 -2.30 -31.15
CA TRP A 483 28.43 -1.78 -30.47
C TRP A 483 29.27 -2.92 -29.87
N THR A 484 30.50 -3.06 -30.37
CA THR A 484 31.43 -4.10 -29.90
C THR A 484 32.41 -3.51 -28.90
N TYR A 485 32.52 -4.11 -27.71
CA TYR A 485 33.43 -3.64 -26.67
C TYR A 485 34.90 -3.71 -27.14
N PRO A 486 35.65 -2.59 -27.19
CA PRO A 486 36.98 -2.54 -27.79
C PRO A 486 38.05 -3.41 -27.11
N ARG A 487 37.78 -3.90 -25.90
CA ARG A 487 38.73 -4.71 -25.11
C ARG A 487 38.13 -6.08 -24.76
N LEU A 488 37.42 -6.70 -25.70
CA LEU A 488 36.81 -8.02 -25.53
C LEU A 488 37.81 -9.06 -25.00
N SER A 489 39.07 -9.01 -25.45
CA SER A 489 40.16 -9.89 -25.03
C SER A 489 40.53 -9.84 -23.54
N LEU A 490 40.13 -8.79 -22.81
CA LEU A 490 40.35 -8.67 -21.36
C LEU A 490 39.20 -9.24 -20.53
N THR A 491 38.02 -9.47 -21.11
CA THR A 491 36.84 -9.96 -20.37
C THR A 491 37.02 -11.38 -19.85
N GLY A 492 37.86 -12.20 -20.49
CA GLY A 492 38.22 -13.55 -20.04
C GLY A 492 39.35 -13.61 -19.01
N ARG A 493 39.91 -12.47 -18.56
CA ARG A 493 41.00 -12.43 -17.58
C ARG A 493 40.49 -11.88 -16.26
N ALA A 494 40.53 -12.71 -15.22
CA ALA A 494 40.17 -12.26 -13.88
C ALA A 494 41.15 -11.18 -13.41
N GLY A 495 40.65 -9.97 -13.12
CA GLY A 495 41.46 -8.82 -12.70
C GLY A 495 42.18 -9.01 -11.36
N LYS A 496 41.77 -10.00 -10.56
CA LYS A 496 42.43 -10.44 -9.33
C LYS A 496 41.90 -11.84 -8.97
N ILE A 497 42.79 -12.82 -8.76
CA ILE A 497 42.43 -14.18 -8.31
C ILE A 497 42.92 -14.33 -6.87
N SER A 498 42.06 -14.82 -5.97
CA SER A 498 42.45 -15.06 -4.59
C SER A 498 43.32 -16.32 -4.46
N VAL A 499 44.23 -16.35 -3.49
CA VAL A 499 45.09 -17.53 -3.23
C VAL A 499 44.24 -18.78 -2.91
N SER A 500 43.04 -18.58 -2.36
CA SER A 500 42.06 -19.63 -2.08
C SER A 500 41.46 -20.24 -3.35
N GLU A 501 41.15 -19.43 -4.36
CA GLU A 501 40.69 -19.91 -5.67
C GLU A 501 41.79 -20.62 -6.45
N LEU A 502 43.03 -20.11 -6.36
CA LEU A 502 44.19 -20.74 -6.99
C LEU A 502 44.52 -22.11 -6.40
N LYS A 503 44.31 -22.30 -5.08
CA LYS A 503 44.39 -23.61 -4.43
C LYS A 503 43.24 -24.54 -4.83
N ARG A 504 42.03 -24.02 -5.06
CA ARG A 504 40.88 -24.83 -5.53
C ARG A 504 41.09 -25.38 -6.94
N TRP A 505 41.88 -24.73 -7.79
CA TRP A 505 42.18 -25.21 -9.13
C TRP A 505 43.21 -26.36 -9.19
N HIS A 506 43.96 -26.60 -8.10
CA HIS A 506 45.11 -27.51 -8.11
C HIS A 506 44.95 -28.78 -7.26
N ASP A 507 43.77 -29.04 -6.68
CA ASP A 507 43.53 -30.25 -5.89
C ASP A 507 43.02 -31.41 -6.79
N PRO A 508 43.81 -32.47 -7.05
CA PRO A 508 43.44 -33.55 -7.96
C PRO A 508 42.56 -34.64 -7.31
N PHE A 509 42.23 -34.53 -6.02
CA PHE A 509 41.57 -35.58 -5.24
C PHE A 509 40.15 -35.24 -4.81
N ARG A 510 39.35 -34.62 -5.67
CA ARG A 510 37.91 -34.51 -5.42
C ARG A 510 37.13 -35.50 -6.27
N GLU A 511 36.79 -36.63 -5.65
CA GLU A 511 35.56 -37.36 -5.96
C GLU A 511 34.39 -36.40 -5.76
N ASP A 512 33.45 -36.42 -6.71
CA ASP A 512 32.25 -35.60 -6.77
C ASP A 512 31.49 -35.59 -5.44
N GLY A 513 31.70 -34.55 -4.65
CA GLY A 513 31.14 -34.42 -3.32
C GLY A 513 31.23 -32.99 -2.82
N GLU A 514 30.06 -32.33 -2.82
CA GLU A 514 29.73 -31.01 -2.26
C GLU A 514 29.87 -29.80 -3.18
N ASP A 515 28.92 -29.68 -4.10
CA ASP A 515 28.37 -28.39 -4.54
C ASP A 515 27.40 -27.87 -3.45
N GLN A 516 27.88 -26.99 -2.56
CA GLN A 516 27.01 -26.13 -1.76
C GLN A 516 26.69 -24.85 -2.54
N SER A 517 25.90 -25.00 -3.60
CA SER A 517 24.98 -23.95 -4.05
C SER A 517 23.58 -24.44 -3.67
N ALA A 518 22.84 -23.61 -2.94
CA ALA A 518 21.58 -23.96 -2.30
C ALA A 518 20.63 -24.74 -3.25
N ARG A 519 20.59 -26.07 -3.07
CA ARG A 519 19.48 -26.89 -3.51
C ARG A 519 18.32 -26.54 -2.58
N PRO A 520 17.20 -25.99 -3.06
CA PRO A 520 15.97 -26.19 -2.32
C PRO A 520 15.73 -27.69 -2.36
N ASP A 521 15.66 -28.32 -1.19
CA ASP A 521 15.19 -29.70 -1.07
C ASP A 521 13.81 -29.78 -1.72
N LEU A 522 13.75 -30.31 -2.94
CA LEU A 522 12.52 -30.86 -3.47
C LEU A 522 12.20 -32.10 -2.64
N PRO A 523 10.94 -32.29 -2.23
CA PRO A 523 10.56 -33.38 -1.36
C PRO A 523 10.46 -34.66 -2.18
N ALA A 524 11.61 -35.24 -2.56
CA ALA A 524 11.64 -36.48 -3.32
C ALA A 524 11.13 -37.70 -2.52
N ARG A 525 10.87 -37.54 -1.22
CA ARG A 525 10.23 -38.56 -0.37
C ARG A 525 9.33 -37.95 0.70
N LEU A 526 8.17 -37.44 0.29
CA LEU A 526 7.06 -37.26 1.24
C LEU A 526 6.42 -38.63 1.54
N PRO A 527 6.27 -39.02 2.81
CA PRO A 527 5.55 -40.25 3.16
C PRO A 527 4.11 -40.17 2.67
N ARG A 528 3.60 -41.27 2.12
CA ARG A 528 2.29 -41.38 1.41
C ARG A 528 1.09 -40.74 2.13
N PHE A 529 1.10 -40.60 3.46
CA PHE A 529 0.01 -39.99 4.22
C PHE A 529 -0.04 -38.44 4.15
N LEU A 530 1.02 -37.77 3.67
CA LEU A 530 1.06 -36.32 3.46
C LEU A 530 0.69 -35.91 2.02
N ALA A 531 0.70 -36.85 1.06
CA ALA A 531 0.43 -36.59 -0.34
C ALA A 531 -1.07 -36.37 -0.67
N ASP A 532 -1.97 -36.73 0.26
CA ASP A 532 -3.43 -36.58 0.08
C ASP A 532 -3.97 -35.19 0.48
N ARG A 533 -3.11 -34.28 0.95
CA ARG A 533 -3.47 -32.85 1.09
C ARG A 533 -3.03 -32.13 -0.17
N GLY A 534 -3.97 -31.47 -0.86
CA GLY A 534 -3.65 -30.63 -2.02
C GLY A 534 -2.55 -29.61 -1.72
N LEU A 535 -1.72 -29.32 -2.72
CA LEU A 535 -0.55 -28.45 -2.59
C LEU A 535 -0.95 -27.04 -2.15
N GLY A 536 -0.26 -26.51 -1.14
CA GLY A 536 -0.41 -25.11 -0.72
C GLY A 536 0.23 -24.14 -1.72
N GLY A 537 -0.12 -22.85 -1.65
CA GLY A 537 0.37 -21.83 -2.60
C GLY A 537 1.90 -21.65 -2.61
N LEU A 538 2.56 -21.83 -1.45
CA LEU A 538 4.03 -21.81 -1.34
C LEU A 538 4.67 -23.01 -2.04
N GLU A 539 4.07 -24.19 -1.89
CA GLU A 539 4.56 -25.44 -2.46
C GLU A 539 4.40 -25.46 -3.98
N LEU A 540 3.27 -24.92 -4.47
CA LEU A 540 3.03 -24.72 -5.90
C LEU A 540 4.11 -23.81 -6.50
N GLY A 541 4.44 -22.69 -5.83
CA GLY A 541 5.47 -21.76 -6.30
C GLY A 541 6.87 -22.38 -6.39
N VAL A 542 7.26 -23.17 -5.38
CA VAL A 542 8.54 -23.91 -5.39
C VAL A 542 8.56 -24.95 -6.52
N ALA A 543 7.45 -25.65 -6.73
CA ALA A 543 7.31 -26.64 -7.79
C ALA A 543 7.36 -26.03 -9.20
N THR A 544 6.67 -24.91 -9.43
CA THR A 544 6.72 -24.18 -10.71
C THR A 544 8.15 -23.72 -11.02
N HIS A 545 8.89 -23.23 -10.01
CA HIS A 545 10.27 -22.82 -10.19
C HIS A 545 11.19 -24.01 -10.57
N ALA A 546 10.94 -25.19 -10.01
CA ALA A 546 11.66 -26.41 -10.37
C ALA A 546 11.40 -26.82 -11.83
N VAL A 547 10.15 -26.75 -12.30
CA VAL A 547 9.80 -27.05 -13.71
C VAL A 547 10.50 -26.07 -14.67
N ILE A 548 10.46 -24.76 -14.38
CA ILE A 548 11.09 -23.74 -15.22
C ILE A 548 12.61 -23.96 -15.35
N ARG A 549 13.27 -24.46 -14.31
CA ARG A 549 14.71 -24.74 -14.33
C ARG A 549 15.10 -25.84 -15.31
N HIS A 550 14.20 -26.78 -15.58
CA HIS A 550 14.45 -27.95 -16.42
C HIS A 550 13.79 -27.86 -17.80
N LEU A 551 13.12 -26.74 -18.09
CA LEU A 551 12.44 -26.51 -19.36
C LEU A 551 13.45 -26.44 -20.51
N ASP A 552 13.15 -27.18 -21.58
CA ASP A 552 13.91 -27.10 -22.83
C ASP A 552 13.31 -26.01 -23.71
N LEU A 553 14.04 -24.90 -23.81
CA LEU A 553 13.63 -23.71 -24.58
C LEU A 553 13.79 -23.90 -26.09
N GLU A 554 14.43 -24.97 -26.54
CA GLU A 554 14.55 -25.29 -27.98
C GLU A 554 13.30 -26.00 -28.51
N GLN A 555 12.40 -26.43 -27.63
CA GLN A 555 11.15 -27.08 -27.97
C GLN A 555 9.96 -26.11 -27.96
N PRO A 556 8.83 -26.50 -28.57
CA PRO A 556 7.60 -25.72 -28.50
C PRO A 556 7.20 -25.48 -27.05
N LEU A 557 7.02 -24.21 -26.68
CA LEU A 557 6.51 -23.77 -25.39
C LEU A 557 5.00 -23.50 -25.42
N ASP A 558 4.32 -24.10 -26.39
CA ASP A 558 2.86 -24.15 -26.42
C ASP A 558 2.35 -25.16 -25.37
N LEU A 559 1.04 -25.13 -25.12
CA LEU A 559 0.43 -25.92 -24.04
C LEU A 559 0.68 -27.42 -24.23
N GLU A 560 0.73 -27.88 -25.48
CA GLU A 560 1.00 -29.28 -25.84
C GLU A 560 2.49 -29.65 -25.71
N GLY A 561 3.41 -28.75 -26.05
CA GLY A 561 4.85 -28.92 -25.85
C GLY A 561 5.25 -28.88 -24.38
N LEU A 562 4.69 -27.96 -23.59
CA LEU A 562 4.89 -27.90 -22.15
C LEU A 562 4.39 -29.15 -21.44
N THR A 563 3.24 -29.69 -21.86
CA THR A 563 2.70 -30.95 -21.30
C THR A 563 3.63 -32.12 -21.58
N ARG A 564 4.16 -32.25 -22.81
CA ARG A 564 5.14 -33.29 -23.17
C ARG A 564 6.45 -33.15 -22.38
N GLN A 565 6.93 -31.93 -22.19
CA GLN A 565 8.13 -31.68 -21.40
C GLN A 565 7.91 -32.02 -19.91
N LEU A 566 6.75 -31.68 -19.35
CA LEU A 566 6.34 -32.08 -17.99
C LEU A 566 6.25 -33.61 -17.85
N GLU A 567 5.68 -34.31 -18.81
CA GLU A 567 5.64 -35.78 -18.83
C GLU A 567 7.04 -36.40 -18.87
N SER A 568 7.95 -35.83 -19.68
CA SER A 568 9.35 -36.24 -19.72
C SER A 568 10.06 -35.99 -18.38
N MET A 569 9.78 -34.87 -17.70
CA MET A 569 10.32 -34.59 -16.37
C MET A 569 9.81 -35.58 -15.31
N VAL A 570 8.56 -36.03 -15.40
CA VAL A 570 8.02 -37.08 -14.53
C VAL A 570 8.69 -38.43 -14.80
N GLN A 571 8.90 -38.79 -16.07
CA GLN A 571 9.61 -40.03 -16.46
C GLN A 571 11.07 -40.06 -16.00
N ARG A 572 11.71 -38.88 -15.93
CA ARG A 572 13.09 -38.71 -15.43
C ARG A 572 13.16 -38.57 -13.91
N GLU A 573 12.06 -38.75 -13.21
CA GLU A 573 11.92 -38.59 -11.76
C GLU A 573 12.32 -37.19 -11.23
N LEU A 574 12.26 -36.17 -12.08
CA LEU A 574 12.58 -34.78 -11.70
C LEU A 574 11.39 -34.09 -11.01
N VAL A 575 10.16 -34.53 -11.30
CA VAL A 575 8.91 -33.97 -10.76
C VAL A 575 7.95 -35.13 -10.41
N LEU A 576 7.23 -35.03 -9.28
CA LEU A 576 6.22 -36.02 -8.89
C LEU A 576 4.95 -35.90 -9.77
N PRO A 577 4.25 -37.00 -10.08
CA PRO A 577 3.04 -36.97 -10.91
C PRO A 577 1.93 -36.04 -10.36
N ALA A 578 1.74 -36.02 -9.04
CA ALA A 578 0.74 -35.16 -8.39
C ALA A 578 1.07 -33.66 -8.53
N VAL A 579 2.36 -33.32 -8.55
CA VAL A 579 2.84 -31.94 -8.73
C VAL A 579 2.72 -31.51 -10.18
N ALA A 580 3.03 -32.40 -11.13
CA ALA A 580 2.84 -32.14 -12.56
C ALA A 580 1.35 -31.89 -12.88
N GLN A 581 0.44 -32.65 -12.27
CA GLN A 581 -1.00 -32.47 -12.46
C GLN A 581 -1.53 -31.15 -11.90
N ALA A 582 -0.98 -30.67 -10.78
CA ALA A 582 -1.33 -29.39 -10.17
C ALA A 582 -0.76 -28.17 -10.93
N ILE A 583 0.34 -28.33 -11.67
CA ILE A 583 0.92 -27.28 -12.52
C ILE A 583 0.22 -27.22 -13.89
N ALA A 584 -0.31 -28.36 -14.36
CA ALA A 584 -1.02 -28.46 -15.63
C ALA A 584 -2.48 -27.97 -15.57
N THR A 585 -3.03 -27.74 -14.37
CA THR A 585 -4.36 -27.16 -14.13
C THR A 585 -4.28 -25.66 -13.90
#